data_AF-A0A959H2S0-F1
#
_entry.id   AF-A0A959H2S0-F1
#
_cell.length_a   1.000
_cell.length_b   1.000
_cell.length_c   1.000
_cell.angle_alpha   90.00
_cell.angle_beta   90.00
_cell.angle_gamma   90.00
#
_symmetry.space_group_name_H-M   'P 1'
#
loop_
_entity.id
_entity.type
_entity.pdbx_description
1 polymer ?
#
loop_
_entity_poly.entity_id
_entity_poly.type
_entity_poly.pdbx_seq_one_letter_code
_entity_poly.pdbx_strand_id
1 'polypeptide(L)'
;GYLYVYGSNINGGRALIFNLNNDPYNPQYAGTFNSGFSALGNYIHDGYVDNDIMYSAHIYSGFFSIVNVANKSNPSLLAVQNTPGSFTHNTW
;
A
#
# COMPACT_ATOMS: atom_id res chain seq x y z
N GLY A 1 12.29 11.69 -1.11
CA GLY A 1 11.39 10.77 -0.38
C GLY A 1 10.82 9.75 -1.33
N TYR A 2 9.69 9.13 -0.95
CA TYR A 2 8.98 8.15 -1.77
C TYR A 2 7.54 8.59 -2.02
N LEU A 3 7.04 8.35 -3.23
CA LEU A 3 5.63 8.46 -3.59
C LEU A 3 4.98 7.09 -3.48
N TYR A 4 3.83 7.03 -2.83
CA TYR A 4 2.96 5.85 -2.79
C TYR A 4 1.69 6.15 -3.57
N VAL A 5 1.38 5.31 -4.54
CA VAL A 5 0.17 5.45 -5.37
C VAL A 5 -0.80 4.34 -5.02
N TYR A 6 -2.03 4.72 -4.66
CA TYR A 6 -3.13 3.85 -4.30
C TYR A 6 -4.27 3.96 -5.31
N GLY A 7 -5.19 3.00 -5.30
CA GLY A 7 -6.41 3.02 -6.11
C GLY A 7 -6.23 2.79 -7.62
N SER A 8 -5.02 2.46 -8.08
CA SER A 8 -4.74 2.22 -9.50
C SER A 8 -5.39 0.93 -10.03
N ASN A 9 -5.47 0.79 -11.35
CA ASN A 9 -5.78 -0.48 -12.01
C ASN A 9 -4.53 -1.32 -12.34
N ILE A 10 -3.35 -0.92 -11.85
CA ILE A 10 -2.07 -1.57 -12.11
C ILE A 10 -1.80 -2.63 -11.04
N ASN A 11 -1.24 -3.77 -11.43
CA ASN A 11 -0.84 -4.85 -10.51
C ASN A 11 -1.96 -5.31 -9.54
N GLY A 12 -3.22 -5.31 -10.01
CA GLY A 12 -4.39 -5.64 -9.19
C GLY A 12 -4.78 -4.58 -8.17
N GLY A 13 -4.33 -3.33 -8.35
CA GLY A 13 -4.57 -2.20 -7.46
C GLY A 13 -3.73 -2.20 -6.18
N ARG A 14 -2.62 -2.93 -6.19
CA ARG A 14 -1.63 -2.89 -5.11
C ARG A 14 -0.97 -1.52 -5.06
N ALA A 15 -0.47 -1.17 -3.88
CA ALA A 15 0.32 0.04 -3.69
C ALA A 15 1.56 0.00 -4.60
N LEU A 16 1.79 1.08 -5.35
CA LEU A 16 3.00 1.27 -6.14
C LEU A 16 3.89 2.27 -5.43
N ILE A 17 5.18 1.98 -5.38
CA ILE A 17 6.16 2.78 -4.67
C ILE A 17 7.14 3.35 -5.70
N PHE A 18 7.34 4.65 -5.67
CA PHE A 18 8.28 5.36 -6.55
C PHE A 18 9.29 6.15 -5.74
N ASN A 19 10.56 6.08 -6.13
CA ASN A 19 11.66 6.86 -5.58
C ASN A 19 11.65 8.27 -6.20
N LEU A 20 11.64 9.29 -5.33
CA LEU A 20 11.70 10.70 -5.71
C LEU A 20 13.04 11.37 -5.33
N ASN A 21 14.01 10.63 -4.79
CA ASN A 21 15.24 11.22 -4.25
C ASN A 21 16.13 11.84 -5.32
N ASN A 22 16.15 11.28 -6.53
CA ASN A 22 16.99 11.77 -7.62
C ASN A 22 16.30 12.87 -8.44
N ASP A 23 15.06 12.63 -8.86
CA ASP A 23 14.26 13.59 -9.63
C ASP A 23 12.76 13.40 -9.32
N PRO A 24 12.14 14.30 -8.54
CA PRO A 24 10.71 14.24 -8.25
C PRO A 24 9.81 14.44 -9.48
N TYR A 25 10.30 15.06 -10.57
CA TYR A 25 9.54 15.23 -11.82
C TYR A 25 9.61 13.99 -12.71
N ASN A 26 10.57 13.10 -12.49
CA ASN A 26 10.67 11.79 -13.13
C ASN A 26 10.75 10.65 -12.09
N PRO A 27 9.66 10.35 -11.37
CA PRO A 27 9.63 9.29 -10.36
C PRO A 27 10.05 7.94 -10.92
N GLN A 28 10.93 7.23 -10.22
CA GLN A 28 11.41 5.90 -10.62
C GLN A 28 10.72 4.80 -9.83
N TYR A 29 10.21 3.77 -10.50
CA TYR A 29 9.57 2.65 -9.81
C TYR A 29 10.56 1.94 -8.86
N ALA A 30 10.17 1.82 -7.59
CA ALA A 30 10.98 1.22 -6.54
C ALA A 30 10.45 -0.15 -6.11
N GLY A 31 9.15 -0.38 -6.23
CA GLY A 31 8.52 -1.65 -5.87
C GLY A 31 7.03 -1.54 -5.62
N THR A 32 6.46 -2.60 -5.08
CA THR A 32 5.04 -2.74 -4.79
C THR A 32 4.85 -3.65 -3.58
N PHE A 33 3.76 -3.47 -2.84
CA PHE A 33 3.39 -4.42 -1.81
C PHE A 33 2.71 -5.64 -2.44
N ASN A 34 3.48 -6.67 -2.72
CA ASN A 34 2.98 -7.91 -3.29
C ASN A 34 2.36 -8.81 -2.20
N SER A 35 1.18 -8.45 -1.73
CA SER A 35 0.45 -9.25 -0.75
C SER A 35 -0.02 -10.59 -1.33
N GLY A 36 -0.03 -11.61 -0.48
CA GLY A 36 -0.65 -12.92 -0.75
C GLY A 36 -2.14 -12.98 -0.42
N PHE A 37 -2.82 -11.84 -0.34
CA PHE A 37 -4.24 -11.78 0.02
C PHE A 37 -5.11 -12.38 -1.08
N SER A 38 -6.20 -13.04 -0.69
CA SER A 38 -7.17 -13.62 -1.63
C SER A 38 -8.19 -12.59 -2.12
N ALA A 39 -8.80 -12.88 -3.27
CA ALA A 39 -9.86 -12.06 -3.87
C ALA A 39 -9.46 -10.57 -4.03
N LEU A 40 -10.36 -9.65 -3.68
CA LEU A 40 -10.18 -8.21 -3.78
C LEU A 40 -9.22 -7.63 -2.71
N GLY A 41 -8.65 -8.47 -1.86
CA GLY A 41 -7.77 -8.03 -0.78
C GLY A 41 -6.40 -7.52 -1.23
N ASN A 42 -6.10 -7.54 -2.52
CA ASN A 42 -4.90 -6.90 -3.06
C ASN A 42 -5.13 -5.45 -3.49
N TYR A 43 -6.40 -5.03 -3.60
CA TYR A 43 -6.76 -3.68 -3.98
C TYR A 43 -6.68 -2.76 -2.77
N ILE A 44 -5.74 -1.81 -2.83
CA ILE A 44 -5.53 -0.80 -1.81
C ILE A 44 -6.12 0.51 -2.33
N HIS A 45 -7.19 0.96 -1.69
CA HIS A 45 -7.90 2.20 -2.07
C HIS A 45 -7.15 3.44 -1.61
N ASP A 46 -6.62 3.38 -0.39
CA ASP A 46 -5.96 4.50 0.28
C ASP A 46 -4.87 3.96 1.22
N GLY A 47 -4.02 4.84 1.72
CA GLY A 47 -2.98 4.50 2.67
C GLY A 47 -2.19 5.71 3.13
N TYR A 48 -1.53 5.56 4.27
CA TYR A 48 -0.50 6.49 4.71
C TYR A 48 0.78 5.75 5.06
N VAL A 49 1.90 6.48 5.06
CA VAL A 49 3.20 5.94 5.44
C VAL A 49 3.84 6.86 6.46
N ASP A 50 4.22 6.29 7.60
CA ASP A 50 5.01 6.95 8.61
C ASP A 50 6.20 6.08 9.00
N ASN A 51 7.40 6.67 8.99
CA ASN A 51 8.65 6.02 9.35
C ASN A 51 8.83 4.59 8.79
N ASP A 52 8.67 4.43 7.48
CA ASP A 52 8.73 3.15 6.76
C ASP A 52 7.68 2.10 7.16
N ILE A 53 6.61 2.52 7.84
CA ILE A 53 5.41 1.72 8.08
C ILE A 53 4.28 2.25 7.22
N MET A 54 3.81 1.42 6.29
CA MET A 54 2.65 1.68 5.46
C MET A 54 1.40 1.07 6.08
N TYR A 55 0.36 1.87 6.21
CA TYR A 55 -0.98 1.45 6.60
C TYR A 55 -1.84 1.51 5.35
N SER A 56 -2.34 0.36 4.90
CA SER A 56 -3.07 0.24 3.63
C SER A 56 -4.53 -0.11 3.86
N ALA A 57 -5.44 0.65 3.27
CA ALA A 57 -6.88 0.48 3.34
C ALA A 57 -7.39 -0.43 2.21
N HIS A 58 -7.81 -1.65 2.55
CA HIS A 58 -8.31 -2.64 1.60
C HIS A 58 -9.84 -2.57 1.53
N ILE A 59 -10.37 -1.53 0.87
CA ILE A 59 -11.79 -1.13 0.89
C ILE A 59 -12.77 -2.31 0.73
N TYR A 60 -12.56 -3.15 -0.28
CA TYR A 60 -13.50 -4.23 -0.61
C TYR A 60 -13.35 -5.47 0.27
N SER A 61 -12.20 -5.62 0.95
CA SER A 61 -11.97 -6.73 1.89
C SER A 61 -12.17 -6.31 3.34
N GLY A 62 -12.35 -5.02 3.61
CA GLY A 62 -12.82 -4.53 4.90
C GLY A 62 -11.78 -4.55 6.02
N PHE A 63 -10.50 -4.62 5.68
CA PHE A 63 -9.41 -4.56 6.65
C PHE A 63 -8.39 -3.48 6.28
N PHE A 64 -7.55 -3.10 7.23
CA PHE A 64 -6.29 -2.45 6.92
C PHE A 64 -5.11 -3.38 7.21
N SER A 65 -4.02 -3.21 6.47
CA SER A 65 -2.77 -3.93 6.72
C SER A 65 -1.68 -2.96 7.16
N ILE A 66 -0.87 -3.38 8.13
CA ILE A 66 0.35 -2.69 8.54
C ILE A 66 1.51 -3.40 7.85
N VAL A 67 2.31 -2.65 7.10
CA VAL A 67 3.34 -3.19 6.20
C VAL A 67 4.66 -2.45 6.45
N ASN A 68 5.73 -3.18 6.75
CA ASN A 68 7.07 -2.63 6.76
C ASN A 68 7.55 -2.45 5.32
N VAL A 69 7.77 -1.21 4.93
CA VAL A 69 8.24 -0.80 3.60
C VAL A 69 9.70 -0.32 3.63
N ALA A 70 10.49 -0.57 4.69
CA ALA A 70 11.89 -0.14 4.76
C ALA A 70 12.69 -0.55 3.51
N ASN A 71 12.56 -1.83 3.11
CA ASN A 71 12.97 -2.28 1.79
C ASN A 71 11.83 -2.11 0.79
N LYS A 72 11.92 -1.05 -0.03
CA LYS A 72 10.87 -0.63 -0.98
C LYS A 72 10.62 -1.66 -2.09
N SER A 73 11.61 -2.48 -2.43
CA SER A 73 11.48 -3.53 -3.45
C SER A 73 10.94 -4.85 -2.88
N ASN A 74 10.92 -5.00 -1.55
CA ASN A 74 10.36 -6.17 -0.87
C ASN A 74 9.62 -5.78 0.43
N PRO A 75 8.46 -5.11 0.35
CA PRO A 75 7.64 -4.82 1.52
C PRO A 75 7.18 -6.09 2.24
N SER A 76 7.11 -6.04 3.58
CA SER A 76 6.73 -7.18 4.42
C SER A 76 5.50 -6.87 5.26
N LEU A 77 4.52 -7.77 5.25
CA LEU A 77 3.30 -7.65 6.04
C LEU A 77 3.63 -7.85 7.53
N LEU A 78 3.17 -6.93 8.37
CA LEU A 78 3.30 -7.02 9.83
C LEU A 78 2.00 -7.46 10.50
N ALA A 79 0.87 -6.88 10.11
CA ALA A 79 -0.42 -7.17 10.72
C ALA A 79 -1.59 -6.86 9.78
N VAL A 80 -2.75 -7.43 10.11
CA VAL A 80 -4.04 -7.16 9.46
C VAL A 80 -5.08 -6.95 10.55
N GLN A 81 -5.96 -5.96 10.38
CA GLN A 81 -7.06 -5.68 11.29
C GLN A 81 -8.33 -5.35 10.50
N ASN A 82 -9.40 -6.10 10.75
CA ASN A 82 -10.72 -5.80 10.20
C ASN A 82 -11.28 -4.52 10.79
N THR A 83 -11.99 -3.75 9.98
CA THR A 83 -12.73 -2.56 10.43
C THR A 83 -14.23 -2.84 10.54
N PRO A 84 -14.96 -2.10 11.39
CA PRO A 84 -16.42 -2.18 11.41
C PRO A 84 -17.03 -1.94 10.03
N GLY A 85 -18.06 -2.71 9.68
CA GLY A 85 -18.74 -2.60 8.39
C GLY A 85 -17.99 -3.22 7.21
N SER A 86 -16.79 -3.78 7.43
CA SER A 86 -15.99 -4.44 6.39
C SER A 86 -15.79 -3.57 5.14
N PHE A 87 -15.53 -2.28 5.35
CA PHE A 87 -15.37 -1.29 4.28
C PHE A 87 -14.33 -0.23 4.65
N THR A 88 -13.05 -0.62 4.69
CA THR A 88 -11.96 0.27 5.10
C THR A 88 -11.66 1.28 4.00
N HIS A 89 -12.29 2.46 4.06
CA HIS A 89 -12.11 3.48 3.03
C HIS A 89 -10.74 4.15 3.11
N ASN A 90 -10.27 4.52 4.31
CA ASN A 90 -9.03 5.25 4.51
C ASN A 90 -8.28 4.83 5.77
N THR A 91 -7.01 5.20 5.83
CA THR A 91 -6.13 5.16 7.01
C THR A 91 -5.37 6.49 7.06
N TRP A 92 -5.00 6.94 8.26
CA TRP A 92 -4.41 8.25 8.51
C TRP A 92 -3.39 8.22 9.65
#